data_AF-A0A7X9B449-F1
#
_entry.id   AF-A0A7X9B449-F1
#
_cell.length_a   1.000
_cell.length_b   1.000
_cell.length_c   1.000
_cell.angle_alpha   90.00
_cell.angle_beta   90.00
_cell.angle_gamma   90.00
#
_symmetry.space_group_name_H-M   'P 1'
#
loop_
_entity.id
_entity.type
_entity.pdbx_description
1 polymer ?
#
loop_
_entity_poly.entity_id
_entity_poly.type
_entity_poly.pdbx_seq_one_letter_code
_entity_poly.pdbx_strand_id
1 'polypeptide(L)'
;LPADAGLEPQLRDYRFCSMLAWSAPALTASADNAAPALQPLSFLPDASGVDLRGVSGERGAYSIDFGIAAKVPTARRLGLSGERLPQLCWGSKATVALAKRVIRQLAATHSGGTLRLLGMTPGLCHDGAHCERRQPTMHWDLQDLLNFAAWARQTLGDDWILQIPQPAPWNELPSLAAMGAISGFRQDQDR
;
A
#
# COMPACT_ATOMS: atom_id res chain seq x y z
N LEU A 1 22.71 37.85 -32.98
CA LEU A 1 22.23 36.49 -33.30
C LEU A 1 20.94 36.27 -32.51
N PRO A 2 19.92 35.64 -33.11
CA PRO A 2 18.52 35.86 -32.79
C PRO A 2 18.00 35.08 -31.55
N ALA A 3 16.78 35.47 -31.18
CA ALA A 3 15.85 35.06 -30.12
C ALA A 3 15.81 33.58 -29.69
N ASP A 4 15.39 33.38 -28.44
CA ASP A 4 14.63 32.23 -27.94
C ASP A 4 15.13 30.86 -28.42
N ALA A 5 16.31 30.46 -27.94
CA ALA A 5 16.67 29.05 -27.92
C ALA A 5 15.80 28.37 -26.83
N GLY A 6 14.64 27.88 -27.28
CA GLY A 6 13.64 27.20 -26.47
C GLY A 6 14.24 26.27 -25.44
N LEU A 7 13.92 26.55 -24.17
CA LEU A 7 13.99 25.59 -23.07
C LEU A 7 12.87 24.55 -23.26
N GLU A 8 12.84 23.87 -24.41
CA GLU A 8 12.00 22.71 -24.55
C GLU A 8 12.64 21.58 -23.73
N PRO A 9 11.90 20.97 -22.79
CA PRO A 9 12.42 19.84 -22.03
C PRO A 9 12.79 18.72 -23.01
N GLN A 10 14.04 18.23 -22.91
CA GLN A 10 14.53 17.14 -23.75
C GLN A 10 13.59 15.93 -23.66
N LEU A 11 13.26 15.36 -24.83
CA LEU A 11 12.45 14.16 -24.98
C LEU A 11 13.09 13.04 -24.15
N ARG A 12 12.37 12.52 -23.15
CA ARG A 12 12.82 11.38 -22.35
C ARG A 12 12.25 10.11 -22.95
N ASP A 13 13.09 9.12 -23.18
CA ASP A 13 12.64 7.76 -23.53
C ASP A 13 11.98 7.14 -22.29
N TYR A 14 10.65 7.13 -22.28
CA TYR A 14 9.87 6.38 -21.31
C TYR A 14 9.80 4.93 -21.75
N ARG A 15 10.51 4.03 -21.06
CA ARG A 15 10.22 2.59 -21.16
C ARG A 15 8.94 2.32 -20.40
N PHE A 16 7.83 2.20 -21.13
CA PHE A 16 6.58 1.72 -20.60
C PHE A 16 6.74 0.23 -20.22
N CYS A 17 6.97 -0.06 -18.94
CA CYS A 17 6.70 -1.38 -18.39
C CYS A 17 5.22 -1.40 -18.00
N SER A 18 4.36 -1.92 -18.88
CA SER A 18 2.98 -2.20 -18.52
C SER A 18 2.96 -3.41 -17.58
N MET A 19 2.87 -3.19 -16.27
CA MET A 19 2.31 -4.22 -15.42
C MET A 19 0.79 -4.18 -15.59
N LEU A 20 0.27 -5.17 -16.30
CA LEU A 20 -1.16 -5.46 -16.30
C LEU A 20 -1.54 -5.92 -14.88
N ALA A 21 -1.83 -4.97 -14.00
CA ALA A 21 -2.57 -5.24 -12.78
C ALA A 21 -4.01 -5.52 -13.20
N TRP A 22 -4.29 -6.77 -13.58
CA TRP A 22 -5.66 -7.25 -13.69
C TRP A 22 -6.27 -7.18 -12.31
N SER A 23 -6.91 -6.04 -12.02
CA SER A 23 -7.92 -6.02 -10.99
C SER A 23 -9.14 -6.69 -11.60
N ALA A 24 -9.81 -7.53 -10.82
CA ALA A 24 -11.10 -8.08 -11.20
C ALA A 24 -12.14 -7.44 -10.27
N PRO A 25 -12.67 -6.25 -10.59
CA PRO A 25 -13.70 -5.60 -9.76
C PRO A 25 -14.95 -6.48 -9.60
N ALA A 26 -15.21 -7.38 -10.54
CA ALA A 26 -16.25 -8.40 -10.38
C ALA A 26 -15.99 -9.34 -9.18
N LEU A 27 -14.73 -9.55 -8.79
CA LEU A 27 -14.32 -10.33 -7.62
C LEU A 27 -14.25 -9.51 -6.33
N THR A 28 -14.38 -8.17 -6.38
CA THR A 28 -14.66 -7.40 -5.16
C THR A 28 -16.07 -7.65 -4.63
N ALA A 29 -16.96 -8.22 -5.46
CA ALA A 29 -18.31 -8.62 -5.06
C ALA A 29 -18.29 -10.05 -4.50
N SER A 30 -18.27 -10.17 -3.18
CA SER A 30 -19.03 -11.19 -2.45
C SER A 30 -19.05 -10.83 -0.96
N ALA A 31 -19.88 -9.85 -0.59
CA ALA A 31 -20.28 -9.64 0.79
C ALA A 31 -21.73 -9.14 0.85
N ASP A 32 -22.65 -9.91 0.25
CA ASP A 32 -24.09 -9.81 0.56
C ASP A 32 -24.44 -10.36 1.95
N ASN A 33 -23.45 -10.90 2.67
CA ASN A 33 -23.53 -11.11 4.11
C ASN A 33 -23.05 -9.83 4.80
N ALA A 34 -23.87 -9.25 5.67
CA ALA A 34 -23.53 -8.08 6.47
C ALA A 34 -22.08 -8.16 6.96
N ALA A 35 -21.20 -7.33 6.38
CA ALA A 35 -19.78 -7.37 6.66
C ALA A 35 -19.57 -7.25 8.19
N PRO A 36 -18.72 -8.09 8.80
CA PRO A 36 -18.51 -8.05 10.23
C PRO A 36 -18.02 -6.66 10.65
N ALA A 37 -18.45 -6.20 11.82
CA ALA A 37 -17.94 -4.96 12.38
C ALA A 37 -16.42 -5.05 12.53
N LEU A 38 -15.68 -4.16 11.86
CA LEU A 38 -14.22 -4.17 11.87
C LEU A 38 -13.69 -3.52 13.15
N GLN A 39 -12.92 -4.27 13.92
CA GLN A 39 -12.21 -3.74 15.08
C GLN A 39 -10.97 -2.95 14.62
N PRO A 40 -10.80 -1.67 15.01
CA PRO A 40 -9.59 -0.93 14.71
C PRO A 40 -8.41 -1.45 15.53
N LEU A 41 -7.29 -1.76 14.88
CA LEU A 41 -6.04 -2.12 15.53
C LEU A 41 -5.10 -0.91 15.57
N SER A 42 -4.46 -0.72 16.72
CA SER A 42 -3.49 0.35 16.93
C SER A 42 -2.06 -0.15 16.72
N PHE A 43 -1.18 0.71 16.21
CA PHE A 43 0.25 0.41 16.14
C PHE A 43 0.89 0.43 17.53
N LEU A 44 1.76 -0.55 17.80
CA LEU A 44 2.51 -0.62 19.06
C LEU A 44 3.46 0.58 19.24
N PRO A 45 3.76 0.99 20.51
CA PRO A 45 4.73 2.02 20.90
C PRO A 45 6.03 2.04 20.10
N ASP A 46 6.61 0.87 19.87
CA ASP A 46 7.96 0.61 19.34
C ASP A 46 8.00 0.31 17.83
N ALA A 47 6.87 0.46 17.13
CA ALA A 47 6.72 0.08 15.71
C ALA A 47 7.03 -1.41 15.42
N SER A 48 6.96 -2.27 16.43
CA SER A 48 7.06 -3.73 16.28
C SER A 48 5.82 -4.36 15.61
N GLY A 49 4.79 -3.57 15.31
CA GLY A 49 3.61 -4.00 14.58
C GLY A 49 2.32 -3.41 15.13
N VAL A 50 1.27 -4.21 15.20
CA VAL A 50 -0.02 -3.84 15.78
C VAL A 50 -0.29 -4.53 17.11
N ASP A 51 -1.10 -3.87 17.94
CA ASP A 51 -1.55 -4.41 19.21
C ASP A 51 -2.63 -5.48 18.98
N LEU A 52 -2.27 -6.72 19.28
CA LEU A 52 -3.15 -7.89 19.19
C LEU A 52 -3.64 -8.34 20.58
N ARG A 53 -3.53 -7.49 21.61
CA ARG A 53 -4.11 -7.82 22.91
C ARG A 53 -5.63 -7.78 22.81
N GLY A 54 -6.28 -8.89 23.14
CA GLY A 54 -7.73 -9.01 23.10
C GLY A 54 -8.31 -9.43 21.75
N VAL A 55 -7.47 -9.77 20.75
CA VAL A 55 -7.97 -10.57 19.63
C VAL A 55 -8.18 -12.01 20.08
N SER A 56 -9.35 -12.56 19.73
CA SER A 56 -9.75 -13.91 20.04
C SER A 56 -10.45 -14.52 18.83
N GLY A 57 -10.50 -15.85 18.80
CA GLY A 57 -11.14 -16.59 17.73
C GLY A 57 -10.23 -16.90 16.56
N GLU A 58 -10.70 -17.83 15.74
CA GLU A 58 -9.96 -18.40 14.62
C GLU A 58 -9.88 -17.46 13.41
N ARG A 59 -10.89 -16.58 13.25
CA ARG A 59 -10.97 -15.60 12.17
C ARG A 59 -11.05 -14.17 12.69
N GLY A 60 -10.27 -13.28 12.08
CA GLY A 60 -10.18 -11.87 12.45
C GLY A 60 -11.10 -10.94 11.65
N ALA A 61 -11.47 -9.78 12.20
CA ALA A 61 -12.18 -8.73 11.48
C ALA A 61 -11.62 -7.35 11.89
N TYR A 62 -10.67 -6.82 11.13
CA TYR A 62 -9.84 -5.69 11.55
C TYR A 62 -9.79 -4.54 10.55
N SER A 63 -9.55 -3.34 11.08
CA SER A 63 -9.13 -2.18 10.29
C SER A 63 -7.83 -1.59 10.83
N ILE A 64 -6.96 -1.15 9.92
CA ILE A 64 -5.67 -0.54 10.24
C ILE A 64 -5.51 0.71 9.37
N ASP A 65 -5.20 1.84 9.99
CA ASP A 65 -4.98 3.09 9.27
C ASP A 65 -3.51 3.51 9.26
N PHE A 66 -2.87 3.40 8.10
CA PHE A 66 -1.49 3.81 7.90
C PHE A 66 -1.32 5.34 7.84
N GLY A 67 -2.39 6.11 7.66
CA GLY A 67 -2.37 7.58 7.73
C GLY A 67 -1.93 8.05 9.13
N ILE A 68 -2.45 7.40 10.17
CA ILE A 68 -2.13 7.71 11.57
C ILE A 68 -0.90 6.97 12.10
N ALA A 69 -0.17 6.22 11.26
CA ALA A 69 1.06 5.53 11.66
C ALA A 69 2.17 6.56 11.94
N ALA A 70 2.14 7.17 13.12
CA ALA A 70 2.93 8.33 13.52
C ALA A 70 4.45 8.07 13.59
N LYS A 71 4.91 6.83 13.40
CA LYS A 71 6.19 6.37 13.96
C LYS A 71 7.33 6.20 12.98
N VAL A 72 7.13 6.59 11.73
CA VAL A 72 8.24 6.65 10.78
C VAL A 72 8.25 8.01 10.07
N PRO A 73 8.64 9.10 10.78
CA PRO A 73 8.74 10.43 10.17
C PRO A 73 9.60 10.43 8.91
N THR A 74 10.66 9.62 8.89
CA THR A 74 11.54 9.45 7.74
C THR A 74 10.91 8.69 6.58
N ALA A 75 9.79 7.99 6.78
CA ALA A 75 9.06 7.31 5.72
C ALA A 75 7.88 8.13 5.19
N ARG A 76 7.57 9.26 5.81
CA ARG A 76 6.60 10.22 5.29
C ARG A 76 7.12 10.84 3.99
N ARG A 77 6.21 11.06 3.03
CA ARG A 77 6.55 11.67 1.75
C ARG A 77 7.19 13.04 1.96
N LEU A 78 8.15 13.36 1.11
CA LEU A 78 8.72 14.70 1.01
C LEU A 78 8.01 15.43 -0.13
N GLY A 79 7.38 16.56 0.19
CA GLY A 79 6.77 17.44 -0.78
C GLY A 79 7.81 18.19 -1.62
N LEU A 80 7.33 18.89 -2.65
CA LEU A 80 8.19 19.65 -3.56
C LEU A 80 8.96 20.77 -2.84
N SER A 81 8.35 21.40 -1.82
CA SER A 81 8.99 22.45 -1.01
C SER A 81 9.88 21.89 0.12
N GLY A 82 10.05 20.56 0.22
CA GLY A 82 10.91 19.92 1.22
C GLY A 82 10.25 19.68 2.58
N GLU A 83 8.95 19.93 2.70
CA GLU A 83 8.15 19.59 3.87
C GLU A 83 7.80 18.10 3.91
N ARG A 84 7.65 17.55 5.12
CA ARG A 84 7.14 16.18 5.30
C ARG A 84 5.62 16.20 5.29
N LEU A 85 5.05 15.48 4.33
CA LEU A 85 3.61 15.31 4.20
C LEU A 85 3.09 14.28 5.20
N PRO A 86 1.81 14.32 5.59
CA PRO A 86 1.26 13.34 6.52
C PRO A 86 1.16 11.93 5.91
N GLN A 87 1.20 11.77 4.60
CA GLN A 87 1.12 10.45 3.96
C GLN A 87 2.47 9.71 4.01
N LEU A 88 2.44 8.39 4.19
CA LEU A 88 3.62 7.55 4.03
C LEU A 88 3.99 7.44 2.54
N CYS A 89 5.29 7.34 2.27
CA CYS A 89 5.79 6.95 0.97
C CYS A 89 5.91 5.42 0.91
N TRP A 90 5.24 4.80 -0.04
CA TRP A 90 5.29 3.35 -0.24
C TRP A 90 6.60 2.88 -0.88
N GLY A 91 7.37 3.78 -1.48
CA GLY A 91 8.75 3.51 -1.89
C GLY A 91 9.69 3.35 -0.69
N SER A 92 9.36 3.89 0.48
CA SER A 92 10.22 3.79 1.66
C SER A 92 10.27 2.37 2.21
N LYS A 93 11.49 1.83 2.34
CA LYS A 93 11.75 0.53 3.00
C LYS A 93 11.10 0.41 4.38
N ALA A 94 11.07 1.50 5.14
CA ALA A 94 10.53 1.47 6.49
C ALA A 94 8.99 1.38 6.48
N THR A 95 8.30 2.05 5.54
CA THR A 95 6.86 1.86 5.30
C THR A 95 6.55 0.41 4.97
N VAL A 96 7.24 -0.14 3.96
CA VAL A 96 7.01 -1.51 3.49
C VAL A 96 7.34 -2.52 4.58
N ALA A 97 8.43 -2.34 5.32
CA ALA A 97 8.82 -3.25 6.40
C ALA A 97 7.78 -3.28 7.53
N LEU A 98 7.27 -2.11 7.95
CA LEU A 98 6.21 -2.02 8.95
C LEU A 98 4.94 -2.72 8.44
N ALA A 99 4.50 -2.39 7.22
CA ALA A 99 3.29 -2.95 6.64
C ALA A 99 3.39 -4.49 6.50
N LYS A 100 4.53 -4.99 5.99
CA LYS A 100 4.77 -6.45 5.88
C LYS A 100 4.77 -7.14 7.23
N ARG A 101 5.32 -6.49 8.28
CA ARG A 101 5.32 -7.04 9.64
C ARG A 101 3.89 -7.21 10.17
N VAL A 102 3.05 -6.19 10.00
CA VAL A 102 1.64 -6.24 10.39
C VAL A 102 0.89 -7.37 9.69
N ILE A 103 1.05 -7.51 8.38
CA ILE A 103 0.39 -8.59 7.63
C ILE A 103 0.84 -9.96 8.13
N ARG A 104 2.14 -10.15 8.39
CA ARG A 104 2.66 -11.42 8.95
C ARG A 104 2.12 -11.72 10.35
N GLN A 105 2.00 -10.71 11.21
CA GLN A 105 1.41 -10.88 12.54
C GLN A 105 -0.04 -11.38 12.42
N LEU A 106 -0.83 -10.80 11.53
CA LEU A 106 -2.22 -11.21 11.31
C LEU A 106 -2.31 -12.63 10.73
N ALA A 107 -1.51 -12.94 9.71
CA ALA A 107 -1.48 -14.27 9.09
C ALA A 107 -1.01 -15.37 10.06
N ALA A 108 -0.13 -15.04 11.01
CA ALA A 108 0.31 -15.97 12.06
C ALA A 108 -0.72 -16.14 13.19
N THR A 109 -1.64 -15.18 13.36
CA THR A 109 -2.60 -15.16 14.48
C THR A 109 -3.94 -15.78 14.09
N HIS A 110 -4.37 -15.64 12.83
CA HIS A 110 -5.67 -16.11 12.35
C HIS A 110 -5.52 -16.88 11.03
N SER A 111 -6.32 -17.93 10.86
CA SER A 111 -6.36 -18.71 9.62
C SER A 111 -7.11 -17.99 8.49
N GLY A 112 -7.91 -16.97 8.82
CA GLY A 112 -8.71 -16.20 7.87
C GLY A 112 -9.31 -14.95 8.49
N GLY A 113 -10.08 -14.19 7.72
CA GLY A 113 -10.75 -13.01 8.26
C GLY A 113 -11.10 -11.93 7.26
N THR A 114 -11.42 -10.74 7.76
CA THR A 114 -11.53 -9.51 6.95
C THR A 114 -10.52 -8.49 7.47
N LEU A 115 -9.76 -7.90 6.55
CA LEU A 115 -8.78 -6.85 6.85
C LEU A 115 -9.04 -5.65 5.95
N ARG A 116 -9.24 -4.47 6.56
CA ARG A 116 -9.30 -3.19 5.86
C ARG A 116 -8.06 -2.35 6.15
N LEU A 117 -7.34 -1.96 5.11
CA LEU A 117 -6.18 -1.08 5.22
C LEU A 117 -6.54 0.32 4.69
N LEU A 118 -6.40 1.32 5.55
CA LEU A 118 -6.69 2.73 5.26
C LEU A 118 -5.40 3.54 5.16
N GLY A 119 -5.49 4.75 4.59
CA GLY A 119 -4.35 5.66 4.45
C GLY A 119 -3.31 5.21 3.42
N MET A 120 -3.68 4.29 2.53
CA MET A 120 -2.80 3.72 1.50
C MET A 120 -3.03 4.37 0.12
N THR A 121 -3.03 5.70 0.03
CA THR A 121 -3.27 6.40 -1.23
C THR A 121 -1.95 6.74 -1.92
N PRO A 122 -1.74 6.43 -3.21
CA PRO A 122 -0.49 6.71 -3.91
C PRO A 122 -0.22 8.22 -4.03
N GLY A 123 1.04 8.59 -4.33
CA GLY A 123 1.41 9.99 -4.51
C GLY A 123 2.89 10.23 -4.75
N LEU A 124 3.21 11.46 -5.15
CA LEU A 124 4.57 11.88 -5.46
C LEU A 124 5.38 12.10 -4.18
N CYS A 125 6.65 11.70 -4.23
CA CYS A 125 7.62 11.92 -3.16
C CYS A 125 8.95 12.39 -3.76
N HIS A 126 9.61 13.33 -3.10
CA HIS A 126 10.91 13.88 -3.52
C HIS A 126 12.10 13.34 -2.72
N ASP A 127 11.86 12.44 -1.76
CA ASP A 127 12.92 11.87 -0.94
C ASP A 127 13.66 10.76 -1.69
N GLY A 128 14.86 11.06 -2.19
CA GLY A 128 15.70 10.08 -2.85
C GLY A 128 16.04 8.86 -1.99
N ALA A 129 16.12 9.02 -0.67
CA ALA A 129 16.48 7.94 0.23
C ALA A 129 15.43 6.81 0.23
N HIS A 130 14.17 7.11 -0.10
CA HIS A 130 13.11 6.10 -0.21
C HIS A 130 13.36 5.15 -1.38
N CYS A 131 13.88 5.65 -2.49
CA CYS A 131 14.19 4.85 -3.69
C CYS A 131 15.69 4.55 -3.84
N GLU A 132 16.42 4.50 -2.72
CA GLU A 132 17.85 4.18 -2.65
C GLU A 132 18.76 5.12 -3.46
N ARG A 133 18.35 6.38 -3.61
CA ARG A 133 19.12 7.44 -4.27
C ARG A 133 19.76 8.35 -3.25
N ARG A 134 21.00 8.78 -3.52
CA ARG A 134 21.74 9.73 -2.66
C ARG A 134 21.23 11.16 -2.77
N GLN A 135 20.66 11.53 -3.92
CA GLN A 135 20.18 12.87 -4.22
C GLN A 135 18.64 12.91 -4.17
N PRO A 136 18.02 14.07 -3.86
CA PRO A 136 16.58 14.24 -3.99
C PRO A 136 16.10 13.75 -5.35
N THR A 137 15.17 12.80 -5.35
CA THR A 137 14.70 12.14 -6.57
C THR A 137 13.19 12.04 -6.51
N MET A 138 12.53 12.73 -7.43
CA MET A 138 11.07 12.63 -7.59
C MET A 138 10.72 11.22 -8.05
N HIS A 139 9.84 10.56 -7.32
CA HIS A 139 9.30 9.25 -7.65
C HIS A 139 7.83 9.18 -7.29
N TRP A 140 7.11 8.29 -7.97
CA TRP A 140 5.72 7.97 -7.69
C TRP A 140 5.65 6.60 -7.05
N ASP A 141 5.07 6.52 -5.85
CA ASP A 141 5.09 5.31 -5.04
C ASP A 141 3.96 4.29 -5.35
N LEU A 142 3.20 4.53 -6.43
CA LEU A 142 2.13 3.65 -6.88
C LEU A 142 2.61 2.20 -7.09
N GLN A 143 3.75 2.03 -7.73
CA GLN A 143 4.27 0.71 -8.08
C GLN A 143 4.60 -0.11 -6.83
N ASP A 144 5.24 0.50 -5.84
CA ASP A 144 5.58 -0.16 -4.57
C ASP A 144 4.33 -0.52 -3.76
N LEU A 145 3.32 0.36 -3.83
CA LEU A 145 2.02 0.15 -3.19
C LEU A 145 1.28 -1.05 -3.80
N LEU A 146 1.22 -1.15 -5.13
CA LEU A 146 0.64 -2.30 -5.83
C LEU A 146 1.41 -3.60 -5.54
N ASN A 147 2.76 -3.55 -5.53
CA ASN A 147 3.60 -4.69 -5.17
C ASN A 147 3.34 -5.16 -3.74
N PHE A 148 3.19 -4.23 -2.80
CA PHE A 148 2.82 -4.56 -1.43
C PHE A 148 1.43 -5.20 -1.36
N ALA A 149 0.44 -4.64 -2.05
CA ALA A 149 -0.92 -5.16 -2.01
C ALA A 149 -1.01 -6.60 -2.57
N ALA A 150 -0.35 -6.87 -3.70
CA ALA A 150 -0.23 -8.21 -4.26
C ALA A 150 0.45 -9.18 -3.29
N TRP A 151 1.58 -8.76 -2.70
CA TRP A 151 2.29 -9.55 -1.69
C TRP A 151 1.41 -9.82 -0.45
N ALA A 152 0.67 -8.83 0.03
CA ALA A 152 -0.19 -8.95 1.21
C ALA A 152 -1.33 -9.94 0.95
N ARG A 153 -1.95 -9.85 -0.24
CA ARG A 153 -2.98 -10.79 -0.70
C ARG A 153 -2.49 -12.23 -0.72
N GLN A 154 -1.30 -12.47 -1.25
CA GLN A 154 -0.68 -13.79 -1.28
C GLN A 154 -0.30 -14.31 0.12
N THR A 155 0.20 -13.42 0.98
CA THR A 155 0.62 -13.78 2.35
C THR A 155 -0.58 -14.14 3.23
N LEU A 156 -1.69 -13.43 3.07
CA LEU A 156 -2.91 -13.71 3.83
C LEU A 156 -3.62 -14.99 3.35
N GLY A 157 -3.50 -15.34 2.06
CA GLY A 157 -4.18 -16.52 1.49
C GLY A 157 -5.69 -16.33 1.38
N ASP A 158 -6.40 -17.22 0.67
CA ASP A 158 -7.77 -16.99 0.17
C ASP A 158 -8.83 -16.83 1.25
N ASP A 159 -8.59 -17.34 2.46
CA ASP A 159 -9.51 -17.23 3.60
C ASP A 159 -9.60 -15.82 4.21
N TRP A 160 -8.81 -14.88 3.69
CA TRP A 160 -8.93 -13.46 4.01
C TRP A 160 -9.70 -12.66 2.97
N ILE A 161 -10.50 -11.70 3.41
CA ILE A 161 -11.03 -10.61 2.59
C ILE A 161 -10.15 -9.40 2.85
N LEU A 162 -9.34 -8.99 1.86
CA LEU A 162 -8.47 -7.82 1.96
C LEU A 162 -9.09 -6.64 1.22
N GLN A 163 -9.34 -5.56 1.96
CA GLN A 163 -9.92 -4.32 1.45
C GLN A 163 -8.90 -3.19 1.58
N ILE A 164 -8.61 -2.52 0.47
CA ILE A 164 -7.74 -1.34 0.46
C ILE A 164 -8.47 -0.22 -0.28
N PRO A 165 -9.51 0.38 0.35
CA PRO A 165 -10.32 1.39 -0.30
C PRO A 165 -9.48 2.61 -0.64
N GLN A 166 -9.80 3.22 -1.78
CA GLN A 166 -9.15 4.43 -2.26
C GLN A 166 -10.15 5.58 -2.24
N PRO A 167 -9.72 6.82 -1.92
CA PRO A 167 -10.56 7.99 -2.09
C PRO A 167 -10.65 8.37 -3.57
N ALA A 168 -11.66 9.17 -3.94
CA ALA A 168 -11.70 9.79 -5.26
C ALA A 168 -10.50 10.74 -5.47
N PRO A 169 -9.94 10.84 -6.69
CA PRO A 169 -10.33 10.11 -7.91
C PRO A 169 -9.65 8.73 -8.05
N TRP A 170 -8.84 8.32 -7.09
CA TRP A 170 -8.04 7.08 -7.19
C TRP A 170 -8.90 5.81 -7.24
N ASN A 171 -10.08 5.82 -6.64
CA ASN A 171 -11.05 4.72 -6.75
C ASN A 171 -11.62 4.51 -8.17
N GLU A 172 -11.44 5.47 -9.07
CA GLU A 172 -11.90 5.34 -10.46
C GLU A 172 -10.88 4.59 -11.33
N LEU A 173 -9.62 4.51 -10.90
CA LEU A 173 -8.60 3.74 -11.61
C LEU A 173 -8.80 2.24 -11.35
N PRO A 174 -8.97 1.39 -12.39
CA PRO A 174 -9.23 -0.03 -12.20
C PRO A 174 -8.19 -0.73 -11.31
N SER A 175 -6.90 -0.40 -11.48
CA SER A 175 -5.79 -0.97 -10.69
C SER A 175 -5.85 -0.65 -9.20
N LEU A 176 -6.59 0.41 -8.82
CA LEU A 176 -6.68 0.91 -7.45
C LEU A 176 -8.04 0.62 -6.81
N ALA A 177 -9.10 0.53 -7.61
CA ALA A 177 -10.46 0.22 -7.16
C ALA A 177 -10.56 -1.14 -6.46
N ALA A 178 -9.75 -2.12 -6.88
CA ALA A 178 -9.77 -3.49 -6.38
C ALA A 178 -8.38 -4.00 -5.95
N MET A 179 -7.58 -3.11 -5.35
CA MET A 179 -6.17 -3.36 -4.99
C MET A 179 -5.93 -4.55 -4.03
N GLY A 180 -6.89 -4.87 -3.16
CA GLY A 180 -6.81 -6.03 -2.26
C GLY A 180 -7.48 -7.31 -2.78
N ALA A 181 -8.05 -7.26 -3.99
CA ALA A 181 -8.79 -8.38 -4.55
C ALA A 181 -7.86 -9.54 -4.93
N ILE A 182 -8.46 -10.72 -5.08
CA ILE A 182 -7.76 -11.90 -5.60
C ILE A 182 -7.31 -11.57 -7.03
N SER A 183 -6.02 -11.77 -7.30
CA SER A 183 -5.44 -11.66 -8.64
C SER A 183 -4.92 -13.04 -9.06
N GLY A 184 -4.97 -13.35 -10.35
CA GLY A 184 -4.63 -14.69 -10.89
C GLY A 184 -3.17 -15.13 -10.74
N PHE A 185 -2.31 -14.31 -10.12
CA PHE A 185 -0.92 -14.63 -9.88
C PHE A 185 -0.75 -15.23 -8.47
N ARG A 186 -0.82 -16.56 -8.37
CA ARG A 186 -0.34 -17.27 -7.19
C ARG A 186 1.18 -17.44 -7.31
N GLN A 187 1.92 -17.15 -6.24
CA GLN A 187 3.25 -17.72 -6.07
C GLN A 187 3.02 -19.15 -5.56
N ASP A 188 3.58 -20.14 -6.25
CA ASP A 188 3.55 -21.52 -5.76
C ASP A 188 4.14 -21.53 -4.34
N GLN A 189 3.35 -21.98 -3.36
CA GLN A 189 3.75 -21.99 -1.95
C GLN A 189 4.73 -23.13 -1.61
N ASP A 190 5.33 -23.76 -2.60
CA ASP A 190 6.35 -24.80 -2.41
C ASP A 190 7.75 -24.24 -2.67
N ARG A 191 8.40 -23.76 -1.60
CA ARG A 191 9.87 -23.77 -1.43
C ARG A 191 10.29 -23.47 0.01
#